data_AF-F9R7U4-F1
#
_entry.id   AF-F9R7U4-F1
#
_cell.length_a   1.000
_cell.length_b   1.000
_cell.length_c   1.000
_cell.angle_alpha   90.00
_cell.angle_beta   90.00
_cell.angle_gamma   90.00
#
_symmetry.space_group_name_H-M   'P 1'
#
loop_
_entity.id
_entity.type
_entity.pdbx_description
1 polymer ?
#
loop_
_entity_poly.entity_id
_entity_poly.type
_entity_poly.pdbx_seq_one_letter_code
_entity_poly.pdbx_strand_id
1 'polypeptide(L)'
;LVFDSSDDISVIGTGEDELCSGTKSVKALFLRNFAEATATKFEWGWSDIVISDGYAVVSQCLTIHLNTGNGAISVPIRWSVVLKKTERWVWVHRHASIASDSQAK
;
A
#
# COMPACT_ATOMS: atom_id res chain seq x y z
N LEU A 1 -10.46 14.12 2.20
CA LEU A 1 -10.10 13.04 1.24
C LEU A 1 -8.68 12.58 1.52
N VAL A 2 -8.42 11.27 1.65
CA VAL A 2 -7.07 10.71 1.89
C VAL A 2 -6.14 10.99 0.71
N PHE A 3 -6.70 11.07 -0.49
CA PHE A 3 -6.00 11.32 -1.75
C PHE A 3 -5.91 12.82 -2.05
N ASP A 4 -4.88 13.20 -2.80
CA ASP A 4 -4.76 14.53 -3.39
C ASP A 4 -5.94 14.81 -4.34
N SER A 5 -6.38 16.07 -4.42
CA SER A 5 -7.55 16.49 -5.20
C SER A 5 -7.27 16.74 -6.68
N SER A 6 -6.00 16.72 -7.10
CA SER A 6 -5.58 16.95 -8.50
C SER A 6 -5.84 15.76 -9.43
N ASP A 7 -6.35 14.65 -8.90
CA ASP A 7 -6.45 13.36 -9.61
C ASP A 7 -5.09 12.69 -9.90
N ASP A 8 -3.97 13.32 -9.51
CA ASP A 8 -2.61 12.82 -9.67
C ASP A 8 -2.23 11.82 -8.57
N ILE A 9 -2.93 10.69 -8.56
CA ILE A 9 -2.62 9.54 -7.70
C ILE A 9 -2.43 8.28 -8.51
N SER A 10 -1.45 7.46 -8.11
CA SER A 10 -1.20 6.14 -8.69
C SER A 10 -0.97 5.08 -7.62
N VAL A 11 -1.30 3.83 -7.97
CA VAL A 11 -1.07 2.65 -7.15
C VAL A 11 -0.35 1.59 -7.97
N ILE A 12 0.69 1.01 -7.37
CA ILE A 12 1.22 -0.30 -7.72
C ILE A 12 0.94 -1.22 -6.53
N GLY A 13 0.20 -2.28 -6.75
CA GLY A 13 -0.13 -3.26 -5.73
C GLY A 13 0.52 -4.61 -5.97
N THR A 14 0.11 -5.55 -5.13
CA THR A 14 0.63 -6.92 -5.12
C THR A 14 -0.20 -7.85 -5.98
N GLY A 15 -1.48 -7.52 -6.22
CA GLY A 15 -2.32 -8.26 -7.16
C GLY A 15 -2.04 -7.87 -8.62
N GLU A 16 -2.31 -8.80 -9.53
CA GLU A 16 -2.05 -8.65 -10.98
C GLU A 16 -2.75 -7.43 -11.60
N ASP A 17 -3.92 -7.08 -11.08
CA ASP A 17 -4.74 -5.97 -11.57
C ASP A 17 -4.62 -4.69 -10.72
N GLU A 18 -3.70 -4.67 -9.75
CA GLU A 18 -3.52 -3.55 -8.82
C GLU A 18 -2.57 -2.47 -9.39
N LEU A 19 -2.71 -2.16 -10.67
CA LEU A 19 -1.97 -1.11 -11.35
C LEU A 19 -2.95 -0.08 -11.92
N CYS A 20 -3.10 1.06 -11.24
CA CYS A 20 -4.04 2.08 -11.69
C CYS A 20 -3.64 3.49 -11.28
N SER A 21 -4.21 4.46 -11.99
CA SER A 21 -4.05 5.90 -11.72
C SER A 21 -5.42 6.59 -11.73
N GLY A 22 -5.47 7.75 -11.10
CA GLY A 22 -6.68 8.54 -10.93
C GLY A 22 -7.48 8.12 -9.70
N THR A 23 -8.06 9.12 -9.03
CA THR A 23 -8.81 9.00 -7.77
C THR A 23 -9.95 8.01 -7.89
N LYS A 24 -10.65 7.98 -9.03
CA LYS A 24 -11.78 7.07 -9.25
C LYS A 24 -11.33 5.61 -9.26
N SER A 25 -10.29 5.29 -10.03
CA SER A 25 -9.76 3.93 -10.17
C SER A 25 -9.12 3.45 -8.87
N VAL A 26 -8.33 4.32 -8.23
CA VAL A 26 -7.71 4.04 -6.94
C VAL A 26 -8.76 3.82 -5.85
N LYS A 27 -9.81 4.64 -5.80
CA LYS A 27 -10.92 4.45 -4.86
C LYS A 27 -11.63 3.11 -5.09
N ALA A 28 -11.90 2.75 -6.34
CA ALA A 28 -12.54 1.47 -6.66
C ALA A 28 -11.67 0.28 -6.22
N LEU A 29 -10.36 0.34 -6.48
CA LEU A 29 -9.38 -0.65 -6.04
C LEU A 29 -9.41 -0.82 -4.51
N PHE A 30 -9.30 0.27 -3.74
CA PHE A 30 -9.34 0.17 -2.28
C PHE A 30 -10.68 -0.36 -1.75
N LEU A 31 -11.82 0.08 -2.29
CA LEU A 31 -13.13 -0.41 -1.87
C LEU A 31 -13.27 -1.92 -2.08
N ARG A 32 -12.81 -2.44 -3.23
CA ARG A 32 -12.73 -3.88 -3.47
C ARG A 32 -11.84 -4.58 -2.45
N ASN A 33 -10.61 -4.09 -2.29
CA ASN A 33 -9.64 -4.70 -1.40
C ASN A 33 -10.11 -4.71 0.06
N PHE A 34 -10.86 -3.69 0.50
CA PHE A 34 -11.47 -3.65 1.83
C PHE A 34 -12.64 -4.63 1.95
N ALA A 35 -13.47 -4.80 0.91
CA ALA A 35 -14.56 -5.77 0.92
C ALA A 35 -14.06 -7.22 0.96
N GLU A 36 -12.92 -7.48 0.34
CA GLU A 36 -12.28 -8.80 0.26
C GLU A 36 -11.21 -9.02 1.35
N ALA A 37 -11.04 -8.06 2.27
CA ALA A 37 -9.98 -8.10 3.26
C ALA A 37 -10.16 -9.28 4.23
N THR A 38 -9.27 -10.28 4.14
CA THR A 38 -9.18 -11.42 5.06
C THR A 38 -8.05 -11.27 6.09
N ALA A 39 -7.48 -10.07 6.19
CA ALA A 39 -6.39 -9.78 7.12
C ALA A 39 -6.87 -9.81 8.57
N THR A 40 -6.17 -10.59 9.39
CA THR A 40 -6.47 -10.78 10.80
C THR A 40 -5.49 -10.05 11.70
N LYS A 41 -4.26 -9.85 11.23
CA LYS A 41 -3.19 -9.18 11.99
C LYS A 41 -2.18 -8.55 11.05
N PHE A 42 -1.65 -7.40 11.48
CA PHE A 42 -0.49 -6.74 10.87
C PHE A 42 0.66 -6.77 11.87
N GLU A 43 1.81 -7.27 11.44
CA GLU A 43 3.06 -7.19 12.19
C GLU A 43 3.98 -6.19 11.52
N TRP A 44 4.30 -5.13 12.23
CA TRP A 44 5.13 -4.05 11.72
C TRP A 44 6.61 -4.40 11.91
N GLY A 45 7.36 -4.36 10.82
CA GLY A 45 8.81 -4.53 10.80
C GLY A 45 9.52 -3.18 10.62
N TRP A 46 10.61 -3.21 9.86
CA TRP A 46 11.43 -2.03 9.54
C TRP A 46 10.59 -0.89 8.95
N SER A 47 10.93 0.33 9.34
CA SER A 47 10.33 1.56 8.84
C SER A 47 11.38 2.65 8.58
N ASP A 48 11.08 3.52 7.61
CA ASP A 48 11.86 4.72 7.33
C ASP A 48 10.95 5.82 6.78
N ILE A 49 11.28 7.07 7.12
CA ILE A 49 10.52 8.24 6.70
C ILE A 49 11.50 9.31 6.22
N VAL A 50 11.43 9.64 4.93
CA VAL A 50 12.19 10.72 4.32
C VAL A 50 11.26 11.88 4.02
N ILE A 51 11.61 13.09 4.44
CA ILE A 51 10.82 14.31 4.22
C ILE A 51 11.68 15.34 3.47
N SER A 52 11.15 15.90 2.38
CA SER A 52 11.79 16.98 1.62
C SER A 52 10.74 17.84 0.95
N ASP A 53 10.87 19.17 1.04
CA ASP A 53 10.09 20.16 0.27
C ASP A 53 8.56 19.95 0.26
N GLY A 54 8.00 19.61 1.42
CA GLY A 54 6.56 19.36 1.54
C GLY A 54 6.13 18.02 0.94
N TYR A 55 7.05 17.12 0.64
CA TYR A 55 6.79 15.72 0.32
C TYR A 55 7.38 14.81 1.38
N ALA A 56 6.79 13.62 1.52
CA ALA A 56 7.34 12.58 2.36
C ALA A 56 7.24 11.23 1.67
N VAL A 57 8.26 10.39 1.84
CA VAL A 57 8.23 8.97 1.48
C VAL A 57 8.23 8.19 2.77
N VAL A 58 7.17 7.42 2.98
CA VAL A 58 7.07 6.46 4.09
C VAL A 58 7.35 5.09 3.51
N SER A 59 8.33 4.38 4.06
CA SER A 59 8.68 3.01 3.70
C SER A 59 8.46 2.10 4.91
N GLN A 60 7.83 0.95 4.70
CA GLN A 60 7.48 0.00 5.75
C GLN A 60 7.59 -1.43 5.23
N CYS A 61 8.28 -2.27 5.98
CA CYS A 61 8.13 -3.72 5.86
C CYS A 61 7.09 -4.18 6.88
N LEU A 62 6.13 -5.00 6.46
CA LEU A 62 5.14 -5.58 7.36
C LEU A 62 4.82 -7.01 6.95
N THR A 63 4.38 -7.82 7.90
CA THR A 63 3.81 -9.14 7.63
C THR A 63 2.30 -9.07 7.84
N ILE A 64 1.54 -9.43 6.81
CA ILE A 64 0.08 -9.54 6.89
C ILE A 64 -0.30 -11.00 7.14
N HIS A 65 -1.06 -11.26 8.19
CA HIS A 65 -1.61 -12.57 8.49
C HIS A 65 -3.01 -12.68 7.92
N LEU A 66 -3.23 -13.61 6.99
CA LEU A 66 -4.47 -13.79 6.25
C LEU A 66 -5.08 -15.17 6.57
N ASN A 67 -6.40 -15.23 6.67
CA ASN A 67 -7.13 -16.50 6.64
C ASN A 67 -7.64 -16.75 5.22
N THR A 68 -7.23 -17.86 4.62
CA THR A 68 -7.71 -18.30 3.31
C THR A 68 -8.54 -19.58 3.44
N GLY A 69 -9.25 -19.97 2.38
CA GLY A 69 -9.93 -21.27 2.34
C GLY A 69 -8.98 -22.47 2.55
N ASN A 70 -7.67 -22.29 2.31
CA ASN A 70 -6.64 -23.31 2.48
C ASN A 70 -5.93 -23.21 3.84
N GLY A 71 -6.39 -22.33 4.74
CA GLY A 71 -5.80 -22.11 6.07
C GLY A 71 -5.15 -20.73 6.25
N ALA A 72 -4.50 -20.57 7.41
CA ALA A 72 -3.82 -19.33 7.76
C ALA A 72 -2.46 -19.22 7.04
N ILE A 73 -2.19 -18.06 6.46
CA ILE A 73 -0.92 -17.74 5.81
C ILE A 73 -0.37 -16.39 6.31
N SER A 74 0.94 -16.22 6.20
CA SER A 74 1.64 -14.97 6.52
C SER A 74 2.36 -14.47 5.27
N VAL A 75 2.09 -13.22 4.87
CA VAL A 75 2.63 -12.63 3.65
C VAL A 75 3.53 -11.44 4.01
N PRO A 76 4.84 -11.50 3.74
CA PRO A 76 5.72 -10.36 3.93
C PRO A 76 5.55 -9.35 2.79
N ILE A 77 5.32 -8.09 3.15
CA ILE A 77 5.03 -6.99 2.24
C ILE A 77 6.07 -5.88 2.47
N ARG A 78 6.65 -5.40 1.37
CA ARG A 78 7.35 -4.11 1.33
C ARG A 78 6.37 -3.10 0.80
N TRP A 79 6.10 -2.07 1.58
CA TRP A 79 5.09 -1.05 1.30
C TRP A 79 5.75 0.33 1.34
N SER A 80 5.40 1.18 0.38
CA SER A 80 5.78 2.59 0.41
C SER A 80 4.64 3.48 -0.01
N VAL A 81 4.56 4.67 0.58
CA VAL A 81 3.62 5.71 0.21
C VAL A 81 4.37 7.03 0.06
N VAL A 82 4.03 7.75 -1.01
CA VAL A 82 4.46 9.13 -1.20
C VAL A 82 3.31 10.05 -0.78
N LEU A 83 3.64 11.00 0.08
CA LEU A 83 2.74 11.99 0.61
C LEU A 83 3.13 13.37 0.10
N LYS A 84 2.13 14.21 -0.13
CA LYS A 84 2.27 15.64 -0.38
C LYS A 84 1.62 16.41 0.76
N LYS A 85 2.28 17.48 1.22
CA LYS A 85 1.79 18.37 2.25
C LYS A 85 0.90 19.42 1.61
N THR A 86 -0.37 19.41 2.02
CA THR A 86 -1.33 20.51 1.84
C THR A 86 -1.63 21.09 3.23
N GLU A 87 -2.88 21.42 3.55
CA GLU A 87 -3.33 21.59 4.94
C GLU A 87 -3.06 20.32 5.77
N ARG A 88 -3.08 19.15 5.12
CA ARG A 88 -2.77 17.83 5.69
C ARG A 88 -1.87 17.03 4.75
N TRP A 89 -1.33 15.92 5.22
CA TRP A 89 -0.65 14.98 4.33
C TRP A 89 -1.68 14.19 3.52
N VAL A 90 -1.52 14.17 2.20
CA VAL A 90 -2.38 13.43 1.27
C VAL A 90 -1.53 12.49 0.43
N TRP A 91 -2.12 11.35 0.04
CA TRP A 91 -1.42 10.36 -0.77
C TRP A 91 -1.39 10.80 -2.23
N VAL A 92 -0.22 10.67 -2.85
CA VAL A 92 0.00 10.89 -4.29
C VAL A 92 0.54 9.64 -4.99
N HIS A 93 1.13 8.70 -4.24
CA HIS A 93 1.51 7.40 -4.76
C HIS A 93 1.53 6.34 -3.66
N ARG A 94 1.22 5.09 -4.01
CA ARG A 94 1.42 3.92 -3.15
C ARG A 94 2.01 2.78 -3.96
N HIS A 95 3.01 2.12 -3.40
CA HIS A 95 3.55 0.87 -3.92
C HIS A 95 3.49 -0.20 -2.82
N ALA A 96 3.13 -1.43 -3.17
CA ALA A 96 3.49 -2.59 -2.39
C ALA A 96 3.97 -3.74 -3.27
N SER A 97 4.86 -4.54 -2.72
CA SER A 97 5.40 -5.72 -3.39
C SER A 97 5.73 -6.83 -2.39
N ILE A 98 5.72 -8.06 -2.88
CA ILE A 98 6.19 -9.26 -2.16
C ILE A 98 7.49 -9.71 -2.83
N ALA A 99 8.44 -10.21 -2.04
CA ALA A 99 9.65 -10.82 -2.62
C ALA A 99 9.25 -12.09 -3.39
N SER A 100 9.81 -12.30 -4.58
CA SER A 100 9.64 -13.59 -5.25
C SER A 100 10.30 -14.70 -4.41
N ASP A 101 9.92 -15.96 -4.61
CA ASP A 101 10.50 -17.09 -3.87
C ASP A 101 12.03 -17.14 -3.99
N SER A 102 12.58 -16.75 -5.14
CA SER A 102 14.03 -16.64 -5.38
C SER A 102 14.73 -15.52 -4.60
N GLN A 103 13.97 -14.62 -3.98
CA GLN A 103 14.44 -13.47 -3.20
C GLN A 103 14.06 -13.59 -1.72
N ALA A 104 13.28 -14.61 -1.34
CA ALA A 104 13.01 -14.95 0.05
C ALA A 104 14.30 -15.56 0.64
N LYS A 105 14.88 -14.89 1.63
CA LYS A 105 16.03 -15.42 2.39
C LYS A 105 15.58 -16.41 3.44
#